data_AF-A0A0A2HWW8-F1
#
_entry.id   AF-A0A0A2HWW8-F1
#
_cell.length_a   1.000
_cell.length_b   1.000
_cell.length_c   1.000
_cell.angle_alpha   90.00
_cell.angle_beta   90.00
_cell.angle_gamma   90.00
#
_symmetry.space_group_name_H-M   'P 1'
#
loop_
_entity.id
_entity.type
_entity.pdbx_description
1 polymer ?
#
loop_
_entity_poly.entity_id
_entity_poly.type
_entity_poly.pdbx_seq_one_letter_code
_entity_poly.pdbx_strand_id
1 'polypeptide(L)'
;MSIGVRAIPVPLLIWICLHFFSSIAAADGQCREPAGRLVSVQGQVQVQSSGQQTWVAVRIDDSLCPGDGGRAAVALANESILRIDQNGTLSIGSTTTGKSSLLKLMQGVLHIFSHRPNALKIETPYVSGAVEGTEFLVRAEPEKTVIIVFEGKVSAVNGQGRLEVASGQAIVAERGMAPQYITVVRPRDAVHWMLYDAYALQAIIEVV
;
A
#
# COMPACT_ATOMS: atom_id res chain seq x y z
N MET A 1 -55.84 -54.77 -42.06
CA MET A 1 -55.41 -53.36 -42.04
C MET A 1 -55.56 -52.86 -40.61
N SER A 2 -54.43 -52.40 -40.07
CA SER A 2 -54.18 -51.74 -38.77
C SER A 2 -55.21 -50.65 -38.44
N ILE A 3 -55.53 -50.35 -37.16
CA ILE A 3 -54.71 -49.59 -36.21
C ILE A 3 -55.18 -49.91 -34.78
N GLY A 4 -54.25 -50.26 -33.88
CA GLY A 4 -54.49 -50.41 -32.44
C GLY A 4 -53.99 -49.18 -31.68
N VAL A 5 -54.81 -48.65 -30.78
CA VAL A 5 -54.43 -47.62 -29.81
C VAL A 5 -54.10 -48.30 -28.49
N ARG A 6 -52.91 -48.05 -27.95
CA ARG A 6 -52.60 -48.28 -26.54
C ARG A 6 -51.79 -47.10 -25.99
N ALA A 7 -52.37 -46.45 -24.98
CA ALA A 7 -51.68 -45.53 -24.09
C ALA A 7 -50.73 -46.31 -23.19
N ILE A 8 -49.52 -45.78 -22.98
CA ILE A 8 -48.56 -46.29 -21.99
C ILE A 8 -48.10 -45.09 -21.14
N PRO A 9 -48.12 -45.22 -19.80
CA PRO A 9 -47.83 -44.11 -18.88
C PRO A 9 -46.32 -43.88 -18.72
N VAL A 10 -45.95 -42.59 -18.68
CA VAL A 10 -44.63 -42.07 -18.25
C VAL A 10 -44.66 -42.03 -16.72
N PRO A 11 -43.69 -42.60 -15.97
CA PRO A 11 -42.52 -41.80 -15.57
C PRO A 11 -41.28 -42.60 -15.09
N LEU A 12 -40.08 -42.39 -15.66
CA LEU A 12 -38.83 -42.69 -14.94
C LEU A 12 -37.56 -42.10 -15.60
N LEU A 13 -37.54 -40.80 -15.92
CA LEU A 13 -36.31 -40.12 -16.40
C LEU A 13 -36.09 -38.76 -15.74
N ILE A 14 -36.47 -38.63 -14.47
CA ILE A 14 -36.13 -37.48 -13.61
C ILE A 14 -35.42 -38.01 -12.36
N TRP A 15 -34.32 -38.73 -12.56
CA TRP A 15 -33.52 -39.26 -11.44
C TRP A 15 -32.00 -39.25 -11.70
N ILE A 16 -31.53 -38.36 -12.60
CA ILE A 16 -30.10 -38.25 -12.95
C ILE A 16 -29.58 -36.79 -12.95
N CYS A 17 -30.43 -35.76 -12.91
CA CYS A 17 -29.96 -34.37 -12.90
C CYS A 17 -29.77 -33.76 -11.50
N LEU A 18 -29.86 -34.53 -10.41
CA LEU A 18 -29.82 -34.02 -9.03
C LEU A 18 -28.53 -34.31 -8.26
N HIS A 19 -27.39 -34.53 -8.94
CA HIS A 19 -26.11 -34.84 -8.26
C HIS A 19 -24.89 -34.03 -8.72
N PHE A 20 -25.08 -32.90 -9.40
CA PHE A 20 -23.97 -31.98 -9.69
C PHE A 20 -24.27 -30.54 -9.25
N PHE A 21 -24.80 -30.38 -8.04
CA PHE A 21 -24.57 -29.14 -7.29
C PHE A 21 -23.18 -29.25 -6.63
N SER A 22 -22.13 -29.10 -7.44
CA SER A 22 -20.81 -28.80 -6.91
C SER A 22 -20.92 -27.47 -6.18
N SER A 23 -20.87 -27.51 -4.85
CA SER A 23 -20.72 -26.31 -4.03
C SER A 23 -19.47 -25.58 -4.51
N ILE A 24 -19.65 -24.46 -5.21
CA ILE A 24 -18.60 -23.47 -5.39
C ILE A 24 -18.44 -22.85 -4.01
N ALA A 25 -17.48 -23.37 -3.24
CA ALA A 25 -16.98 -22.68 -2.08
C ALA A 25 -16.32 -21.40 -2.59
N ALA A 26 -17.03 -20.28 -2.52
CA ALA A 26 -16.41 -18.97 -2.62
C ALA A 26 -15.42 -18.90 -1.44
N ALA A 27 -14.13 -18.97 -1.76
CA ALA A 27 -13.09 -18.71 -0.79
C ALA A 27 -13.12 -17.20 -0.51
N ASP A 28 -13.89 -16.81 0.51
CA ASP A 28 -13.78 -15.47 1.10
C ASP A 28 -12.40 -15.37 1.74
N GLY A 29 -11.44 -14.89 0.96
CA GLY A 29 -10.07 -14.60 1.38
C GLY A 29 -10.00 -13.35 2.24
N GLN A 30 -10.84 -13.25 3.27
CA GLN A 30 -10.79 -12.15 4.22
C GLN A 30 -9.61 -12.35 5.17
N CYS A 31 -8.74 -11.34 5.22
CA CYS A 31 -7.63 -11.27 6.15
C CYS A 31 -8.17 -11.40 7.58
N ARG A 32 -7.62 -12.35 8.35
CA ARG A 32 -8.03 -12.61 9.75
C ARG A 32 -7.82 -11.38 10.66
N GLU A 33 -6.90 -10.49 10.27
CA GLU A 33 -6.67 -9.19 10.88
C GLU A 33 -6.29 -8.18 9.79
N PRO A 34 -7.19 -7.25 9.39
CA PRO A 34 -6.92 -6.31 8.31
C PRO A 34 -5.91 -5.24 8.74
N ALA A 35 -4.83 -5.07 7.96
CA ALA A 35 -3.79 -4.07 8.24
C ALA A 35 -4.26 -2.61 8.03
N GLY A 36 -5.34 -2.42 7.28
CA GLY A 36 -5.97 -1.13 6.99
C GLY A 36 -7.11 -1.29 5.99
N ARG A 37 -7.81 -0.19 5.73
CA ARG A 37 -8.93 -0.09 4.80
C ARG A 37 -8.58 0.84 3.65
N LEU A 38 -8.89 0.42 2.43
CA LEU A 38 -8.86 1.27 1.26
C LEU A 38 -9.96 2.34 1.34
N VAL A 39 -9.58 3.62 1.31
CA VAL A 39 -10.54 4.73 1.39
C VAL A 39 -10.65 5.55 0.09
N SER A 40 -9.69 5.41 -0.84
CA SER A 40 -9.77 6.02 -2.18
C SER A 40 -8.84 5.35 -3.18
N VAL A 41 -9.34 5.09 -4.39
CA VAL A 41 -8.56 4.57 -5.53
C VAL A 41 -8.73 5.48 -6.72
N GLN A 42 -7.63 5.76 -7.41
CA GLN A 42 -7.62 6.38 -8.73
C GLN A 42 -6.70 5.58 -9.65
N GLY A 43 -7.19 5.14 -10.81
CA GLY A 43 -6.42 4.28 -11.71
C GLY A 43 -6.43 2.80 -11.29
N GLN A 44 -5.41 2.04 -11.70
CA GLN A 44 -5.31 0.61 -11.41
C GLN A 44 -4.52 0.36 -10.12
N VAL A 45 -5.15 -0.31 -9.16
CA VAL A 45 -4.54 -0.73 -7.91
C VAL A 45 -4.78 -2.24 -7.78
N GLN A 46 -3.77 -2.99 -7.33
CA GLN A 46 -3.82 -4.45 -7.22
C GLN A 46 -3.25 -4.92 -5.89
N VAL A 47 -3.88 -5.93 -5.29
CA VAL A 47 -3.55 -6.47 -3.96
C VAL A 47 -3.07 -7.90 -4.05
N GLN A 48 -2.09 -8.23 -3.21
CA GLN A 48 -1.69 -9.60 -2.94
C GLN A 48 -1.72 -9.85 -1.43
N SER A 49 -2.55 -10.80 -0.98
CA SER A 49 -2.59 -11.21 0.42
C SER A 49 -1.42 -12.14 0.76
N SER A 50 -0.95 -12.09 2.01
CA SER A 50 0.08 -13.02 2.49
C SER A 50 -0.35 -14.48 2.28
N GLY A 51 0.43 -15.24 1.51
CA GLY A 51 0.15 -16.64 1.18
C GLY A 51 -0.62 -16.85 -0.14
N GLN A 52 -1.04 -15.78 -0.82
CA GLN A 52 -1.57 -15.85 -2.18
C GLN A 52 -0.50 -15.43 -3.19
N GLN A 53 -0.43 -16.11 -4.35
CA GLN A 53 0.50 -15.75 -5.44
C GLN A 53 -0.13 -14.85 -6.51
N THR A 54 -1.44 -14.61 -6.43
CA THR A 54 -2.18 -13.90 -7.46
C THR A 54 -2.51 -12.48 -7.00
N TRP A 55 -2.19 -11.51 -7.85
CA TRP A 55 -2.61 -10.12 -7.70
C TRP A 55 -4.08 -9.97 -8.10
N VAL A 56 -4.87 -9.29 -7.27
CA VAL A 56 -6.32 -9.10 -7.48
C VAL A 56 -6.63 -7.60 -7.52
N ALA A 57 -7.41 -7.16 -8.51
CA ALA A 57 -7.87 -5.77 -8.60
C ALA A 57 -8.83 -5.43 -7.45
N VAL A 58 -8.71 -4.22 -6.91
CA VAL A 58 -9.32 -3.84 -5.62
C VAL A 58 -10.66 -3.14 -5.78
N ARG A 59 -11.60 -3.38 -4.86
CA ARG A 59 -12.79 -2.53 -4.63
C ARG A 59 -12.60 -1.71 -3.35
N ILE A 60 -13.22 -0.54 -3.28
CA ILE A 60 -13.28 0.26 -2.04
C ILE A 60 -13.76 -0.66 -0.91
N ASP A 61 -13.04 -0.67 0.22
CA ASP A 61 -13.19 -1.53 1.43
C ASP A 61 -12.33 -2.81 1.53
N ASP A 62 -11.57 -3.18 0.49
CA ASP A 62 -10.62 -4.30 0.57
C ASP A 62 -9.30 -3.92 1.29
N SER A 63 -8.59 -4.93 1.82
CA SER A 63 -7.23 -4.80 2.38
C SER A 63 -6.20 -4.59 1.26
N LEU A 64 -5.17 -3.75 1.47
CA LEU A 64 -4.37 -3.20 0.36
C LEU A 64 -2.87 -3.54 0.30
N CYS A 65 -2.38 -3.63 -0.93
CA CYS A 65 -1.05 -3.31 -1.44
C CYS A 65 -1.29 -2.57 -2.79
N PRO A 66 -0.45 -1.62 -3.22
CA PRO A 66 -0.58 -0.91 -4.49
C PRO A 66 -0.01 -1.73 -5.67
N GLY A 67 -0.66 -1.59 -6.84
CA GLY A 67 -0.24 -2.18 -8.12
C GLY A 67 0.06 -1.08 -9.16
N ASP A 68 0.51 -1.50 -10.34
CA ASP A 68 1.07 -0.59 -11.36
C ASP A 68 0.05 0.44 -11.88
N GLY A 69 0.43 1.72 -11.80
CA GLY A 69 -0.25 2.84 -12.48
C GLY A 69 -1.37 3.57 -11.73
N GLY A 70 -1.70 3.20 -10.48
CA GLY A 70 -2.77 3.86 -9.70
C GLY A 70 -2.29 4.60 -8.46
N ARG A 71 -3.09 5.56 -8.01
CA ARG A 71 -2.97 6.23 -6.70
C ARG A 71 -3.95 5.60 -5.72
N ALA A 72 -3.54 5.49 -4.46
CA ALA A 72 -4.40 4.94 -3.41
C ALA A 72 -4.26 5.72 -2.11
N ALA A 73 -5.36 5.81 -1.37
CA ALA A 73 -5.37 6.25 0.02
C ALA A 73 -5.80 5.10 0.93
N VAL A 74 -5.03 4.85 1.98
CA VAL A 74 -5.24 3.75 2.94
C VAL A 74 -5.36 4.32 4.34
N ALA A 75 -6.43 3.98 5.04
CA ALA A 75 -6.55 4.22 6.47
C ALA A 75 -6.07 2.99 7.24
N LEU A 76 -4.99 3.11 8.01
CA LEU A 76 -4.49 2.02 8.83
C LEU A 76 -5.31 1.83 10.10
N ALA A 77 -5.19 0.66 10.74
CA ALA A 77 -5.83 0.38 12.03
C ALA A 77 -5.40 1.34 13.14
N ASN A 78 -4.22 1.96 13.03
CA ASN A 78 -3.72 2.96 13.97
C ASN A 78 -4.16 4.40 13.66
N GLU A 79 -5.17 4.57 12.77
CA GLU A 79 -5.73 5.85 12.31
C GLU A 79 -4.77 6.70 11.45
N SER A 80 -3.61 6.17 11.08
CA SER A 80 -2.74 6.85 10.13
C SER A 80 -3.31 6.75 8.72
N ILE A 81 -3.19 7.84 7.96
CA ILE A 81 -3.58 7.90 6.56
C ILE A 81 -2.33 7.83 5.70
N LEU A 82 -2.31 6.87 4.78
CA LEU A 82 -1.28 6.72 3.77
C LEU A 82 -1.83 7.19 2.43
N ARG A 83 -1.07 7.98 1.70
CA ARG A 83 -1.32 8.28 0.29
C ARG A 83 -0.15 7.78 -0.53
N ILE A 84 -0.46 6.93 -1.49
CA ILE A 84 0.50 6.27 -2.38
C ILE A 84 0.33 6.90 -3.76
N ASP A 85 1.43 7.41 -4.32
CA ASP A 85 1.45 7.90 -5.69
C ASP A 85 1.57 6.73 -6.69
N GLN A 86 1.36 7.03 -7.97
CA GLN A 86 1.47 6.07 -9.06
C GLN A 86 2.82 5.30 -9.06
N ASN A 87 2.78 4.05 -9.53
CA ASN A 87 3.95 3.15 -9.63
C ASN A 87 4.63 2.90 -8.28
N GLY A 88 3.87 2.98 -7.19
CA GLY A 88 4.33 2.65 -5.86
C GLY A 88 4.21 1.16 -5.56
N THR A 89 5.21 0.59 -4.89
CA THR A 89 5.15 -0.77 -4.32
C THR A 89 5.33 -0.68 -2.82
N LEU A 90 4.23 -0.92 -2.08
CA LEU A 90 4.16 -0.83 -0.63
C LEU A 90 3.66 -2.14 -0.04
N SER A 91 4.38 -2.68 0.95
CA SER A 91 3.88 -3.74 1.82
C SER A 91 3.57 -3.17 3.20
N ILE A 92 2.40 -3.54 3.74
CA ILE A 92 1.91 -3.09 5.05
C ILE A 92 1.84 -4.31 5.96
N GLY A 93 2.41 -4.19 7.16
CA GLY A 93 2.34 -5.21 8.19
C GLY A 93 2.43 -4.62 9.59
N SER A 94 2.81 -5.45 10.55
CA SER A 94 3.06 -5.06 11.94
C SER A 94 4.52 -5.29 12.32
N THR A 95 5.01 -4.52 13.27
CA THR A 95 6.31 -4.78 13.90
C THR A 95 6.23 -6.04 14.78
N THR A 96 7.38 -6.66 15.09
CA THR A 96 7.45 -7.87 15.93
C THR A 96 6.82 -7.70 17.32
N THR A 97 6.79 -6.46 17.84
CA THR A 97 6.14 -6.15 19.12
C THR A 97 4.64 -5.89 19.00
N GLY A 98 4.11 -5.78 17.78
CA GLY A 98 2.72 -5.41 17.49
C GLY A 98 2.36 -3.94 17.77
N LYS A 99 3.29 -3.15 18.31
CA LYS A 99 3.01 -1.79 18.80
C LYS A 99 2.89 -0.73 17.70
N SER A 100 3.48 -0.99 16.54
CA SER A 100 3.55 -0.06 15.41
C SER A 100 3.29 -0.80 14.10
N SER A 101 2.66 -0.12 13.13
CA SER A 101 2.54 -0.61 11.76
C SER A 101 3.88 -0.48 11.04
N LEU A 102 4.25 -1.51 10.28
CA LEU A 102 5.45 -1.55 9.47
C LEU A 102 5.08 -1.29 8.00
N LEU A 103 5.70 -0.27 7.41
CA LEU A 103 5.51 0.14 6.03
C LEU A 103 6.80 -0.10 5.25
N LYS A 104 6.77 -1.06 4.32
CA LYS A 104 7.92 -1.37 3.45
C LYS A 104 7.69 -0.78 2.07
N LEU A 105 8.30 0.36 1.79
CA LEU A 105 8.21 1.04 0.50
C LEU A 105 9.41 0.65 -0.37
N MET A 106 9.16 -0.19 -1.38
CA MET A 106 10.21 -0.66 -2.29
C MET A 106 10.51 0.36 -3.38
N GLN A 107 9.47 1.01 -3.90
CA GLN A 107 9.55 2.05 -4.93
C GLN A 107 8.34 2.98 -4.83
N GLY A 108 8.50 4.23 -5.24
CA GLY A 108 7.42 5.20 -5.41
C GLY A 108 7.42 6.28 -4.34
N VAL A 109 6.27 6.95 -4.17
CA VAL A 109 6.09 8.04 -3.21
C VAL A 109 4.98 7.69 -2.25
N LEU A 110 5.28 7.89 -0.96
CA LEU A 110 4.36 7.67 0.13
C LEU A 110 4.30 8.95 0.97
N HIS A 111 3.13 9.56 1.04
CA HIS A 111 2.85 10.59 2.03
C HIS A 111 2.07 9.98 3.17
N ILE A 112 2.43 10.40 4.38
CA ILE A 112 1.95 9.79 5.59
C ILE A 112 1.47 10.89 6.51
N PHE A 113 0.25 10.71 6.99
CA PHE A 113 -0.31 11.50 8.07
C PHE A 113 -0.63 10.57 9.25
N SER A 114 -0.11 10.87 10.43
CA SER A 114 -0.34 10.10 11.65
C SER A 114 -0.69 11.01 12.81
N HIS A 115 -1.69 10.64 13.60
CA HIS A 115 -2.04 11.39 14.82
C HIS A 115 -1.36 10.82 16.07
N ARG A 116 -0.59 9.72 15.93
CA ARG A 116 0.01 9.00 17.06
C ARG A 116 1.52 8.90 16.88
N PRO A 117 2.33 9.48 17.79
CA PRO A 117 3.77 9.30 17.75
C PRO A 117 4.13 7.82 17.93
N ASN A 118 5.20 7.35 17.30
CA ASN A 118 5.69 5.97 17.36
C ASN A 118 4.71 4.92 16.80
N ALA A 119 3.66 5.33 16.10
CA ALA A 119 2.69 4.40 15.54
C ALA A 119 3.18 3.71 14.25
N LEU A 120 4.24 4.23 13.63
CA LEU A 120 4.72 3.82 12.31
C LEU A 120 6.23 3.59 12.29
N LYS A 121 6.64 2.56 11.54
CA LYS A 121 8.01 2.34 11.10
C LYS A 121 8.01 2.22 9.58
N ILE A 122 8.91 2.95 8.91
CA ILE A 122 9.13 2.84 7.47
C ILE A 122 10.45 2.11 7.21
N GLU A 123 10.44 1.24 6.23
CA GLU A 123 11.63 0.61 5.66
C GLU A 123 11.64 0.83 4.15
N THR A 124 12.75 1.36 3.65
CA THR A 124 13.08 1.39 2.23
C THR A 124 14.36 0.60 2.00
N PRO A 125 14.78 0.37 0.73
CA PRO A 125 16.05 -0.31 0.46
C PRO A 125 17.29 0.39 1.05
N TYR A 126 17.22 1.69 1.35
CA TYR A 126 18.38 2.50 1.72
C TYR A 126 18.35 3.02 3.16
N VAL A 127 17.18 3.10 3.78
CA VAL A 127 17.03 3.66 5.12
C VAL A 127 15.77 3.14 5.80
N SER A 128 15.83 3.00 7.12
CA SER A 128 14.66 2.81 7.96
C SER A 128 14.35 4.10 8.72
N GLY A 129 13.09 4.49 8.76
CA GLY A 129 12.58 5.63 9.51
C GLY A 129 11.69 5.18 10.66
N ALA A 130 12.05 5.54 11.90
CA ALA A 130 11.13 5.50 13.03
C ALA A 130 10.44 6.86 13.16
N VAL A 131 9.10 6.84 13.19
CA VAL A 131 8.29 8.06 13.09
C VAL A 131 7.81 8.51 14.47
N GLU A 132 8.25 9.70 14.86
CA GLU A 132 7.87 10.42 16.07
C GLU A 132 7.17 11.73 15.66
N GLY A 133 6.14 11.64 14.81
CA GLY A 133 5.60 12.82 14.17
C GLY A 133 4.38 12.53 13.32
N THR A 134 3.84 13.60 12.74
CA THR A 134 2.48 13.61 12.23
C THR A 134 2.40 13.72 10.72
N GLU A 135 3.38 14.32 10.04
CA GLU A 135 3.31 14.47 8.59
C GLU A 135 4.69 14.43 7.92
N PHE A 136 4.84 13.53 6.95
CA PHE A 136 6.09 13.38 6.20
C PHE A 136 5.86 12.68 4.86
N LEU A 137 6.84 12.82 3.97
CA LEU A 137 6.89 12.17 2.68
C LEU A 137 8.14 11.30 2.58
N VAL A 138 7.97 10.09 2.06
CA VAL A 138 9.04 9.16 1.73
C VAL A 138 8.99 8.88 0.24
N ARG A 139 10.11 9.08 -0.44
CA ARG A 139 10.29 8.75 -1.85
C ARG A 139 11.38 7.71 -1.97
N ALA A 140 11.03 6.51 -2.46
CA ALA A 140 11.97 5.44 -2.74
C ALA A 140 12.22 5.37 -4.26
N GLU A 141 13.47 5.61 -4.64
CA GLU A 141 13.96 5.55 -6.01
C GLU A 141 14.96 4.39 -6.16
N PRO A 142 15.33 3.98 -7.39
CA PRO A 142 16.22 2.85 -7.60
C PRO A 142 17.58 2.92 -6.91
N GLU A 143 18.08 4.10 -6.53
CA GLU A 143 19.41 4.27 -5.92
C GLU A 143 19.43 5.09 -4.63
N LYS A 144 18.28 5.66 -4.24
CA LYS A 144 18.19 6.52 -3.07
C LYS A 144 16.81 6.53 -2.43
N THR A 145 16.76 6.99 -1.19
CA THR A 145 15.52 7.36 -0.52
C THR A 145 15.60 8.79 -0.05
N VAL A 146 14.54 9.55 -0.30
CA VAL A 146 14.37 10.91 0.23
C VAL A 146 13.28 10.87 1.29
N ILE A 147 13.55 11.49 2.45
CA ILE A 147 12.55 11.70 3.50
C ILE A 147 12.44 13.20 3.73
N ILE A 148 11.22 13.72 3.68
CA ILE A 148 10.89 15.12 3.97
C ILE A 148 9.94 15.13 5.17
N VAL A 149 10.32 15.81 6.24
CA VAL A 149 9.49 15.91 7.45
C VAL A 149 8.77 17.24 7.44
N PHE A 150 7.44 17.21 7.32
CA PHE A 150 6.62 18.43 7.39
C PHE A 150 6.33 18.79 8.85
N GLU A 151 5.98 17.80 9.66
CA GLU A 151 5.68 17.98 11.07
C GLU A 151 6.13 16.78 11.93
N GLY A 152 6.81 17.08 13.03
CA GLY A 152 7.30 16.13 14.01
C GLY A 152 8.75 15.74 13.75
N LYS A 153 9.06 14.46 13.91
CA LYS A 153 10.44 13.97 13.83
C LYS A 153 10.52 12.56 13.26
N VAL A 154 11.59 12.28 12.52
CA VAL A 154 11.92 10.95 12.01
C VAL A 154 13.35 10.61 12.38
N SER A 155 13.55 9.47 13.05
CA SER A 155 14.87 8.88 13.24
C SER A 155 15.20 8.01 12.02
N ALA A 156 16.07 8.49 11.15
CA ALA A 156 16.54 7.79 9.96
C ALA A 156 17.82 7.00 10.24
N VAL A 157 17.82 5.69 9.98
CA VAL A 157 18.91 4.78 10.30
C VAL A 157 19.20 3.85 9.13
N ASN A 158 20.47 3.68 8.79
CA ASN A 158 20.94 2.59 7.95
C ASN A 158 22.27 2.02 8.47
N GLY A 159 22.88 1.08 7.74
CA GLY A 159 24.13 0.44 8.15
C GLY A 159 25.35 1.37 8.24
N GLN A 160 25.26 2.59 7.67
CA GLN A 160 26.35 3.55 7.62
C GLN A 160 26.20 4.68 8.62
N GLY A 161 25.01 4.89 9.19
CA GLY A 161 24.79 5.93 10.18
C GLY A 161 23.34 6.15 10.57
N ARG A 162 23.16 7.15 11.44
CA ARG A 162 21.87 7.61 11.94
C ARG A 162 21.78 9.12 11.83
N LEU A 163 20.60 9.62 11.49
CA LEU A 163 20.29 11.03 11.47
C LEU A 163 18.88 11.27 12.02
N GLU A 164 18.73 12.26 12.88
CA GLU A 164 17.44 12.69 13.41
C GLU A 164 16.92 13.85 12.55
N VAL A 165 15.73 13.72 11.98
CA VAL A 165 15.18 14.67 11.00
C VAL A 165 13.95 15.33 11.60
N ALA A 166 14.03 16.63 11.87
CA ALA A 166 12.96 17.42 12.48
C ALA A 166 12.08 18.11 11.43
N SER A 167 10.97 18.71 11.85
CA SER A 167 10.09 19.53 11.03
C SER A 167 10.85 20.51 10.13
N GLY A 168 10.48 20.54 8.86
CA GLY A 168 11.10 21.40 7.84
C GLY A 168 12.44 20.89 7.31
N GLN A 169 12.97 19.78 7.84
CA GLN A 169 14.19 19.17 7.35
C GLN A 169 13.89 18.03 6.36
N ALA A 170 14.88 17.77 5.52
CA ALA A 170 14.87 16.67 4.59
C ALA A 170 16.23 15.96 4.58
N ILE A 171 16.21 14.68 4.23
CA ILE A 171 17.42 13.88 4.06
C ILE A 171 17.37 13.09 2.76
N VAL A 172 18.55 12.72 2.29
CA VAL A 172 18.75 11.66 1.30
C VAL A 172 19.57 10.53 1.93
N ALA A 173 19.19 9.30 1.63
CA ALA A 173 19.98 8.11 1.91
C ALA A 173 20.24 7.41 0.58
N GLU A 174 21.48 7.50 0.10
CA GLU A 174 21.93 6.84 -1.12
C GLU A 174 22.54 5.46 -0.82
N ARG A 175 22.65 4.62 -1.85
CA ARG A 175 23.26 3.30 -1.73
C ARG A 175 24.66 3.38 -1.10
N GLY A 176 24.82 2.70 0.04
CA GLY A 176 26.12 2.58 0.70
C GLY A 176 26.59 3.85 1.43
N MET A 177 25.75 4.88 1.53
CA MET A 177 26.06 6.13 2.21
C MET A 177 25.24 6.30 3.49
N ALA A 178 25.78 7.01 4.48
CA ALA A 178 24.99 7.44 5.63
C ALA A 178 23.90 8.43 5.20
N PRO A 179 22.76 8.52 5.91
CA PRO A 179 21.76 9.54 5.63
C PRO A 179 22.36 10.94 5.79
N GLN A 180 22.10 11.83 4.85
CA GLN A 180 22.63 13.20 4.80
C GLN A 180 21.49 14.20 4.68
N TYR A 181 21.60 15.35 5.36
CA TYR A 181 20.65 16.44 5.16
C TYR A 181 20.76 17.00 3.74
N ILE A 182 19.61 17.39 3.20
CA ILE A 182 19.49 18.11 1.94
C ILE A 182 18.59 19.31 2.12
N THR A 183 18.77 20.31 1.27
CA THR A 183 17.85 21.45 1.17
C THR A 183 16.78 21.15 0.13
N VAL A 184 15.52 21.33 0.51
CA VAL A 184 14.38 21.25 -0.42
C VAL A 184 13.79 22.65 -0.54
N VAL A 185 13.91 23.25 -1.72
CA VAL A 185 13.58 24.68 -1.94
C VAL A 185 12.07 24.95 -1.84
N ARG A 186 11.22 23.92 -2.03
CA ARG A 186 9.75 24.00 -1.86
C ARG A 186 9.18 22.66 -1.37
N PRO A 187 9.23 22.38 -0.05
CA PRO A 187 8.82 21.08 0.48
C PRO A 187 7.36 20.74 0.15
N ARG A 188 6.47 21.74 0.14
CA ARG A 188 5.04 21.55 -0.15
C ARG A 188 4.76 21.19 -1.62
N ASP A 189 5.66 21.48 -2.55
CA ASP A 189 5.52 21.05 -3.94
C ASP A 189 5.70 19.53 -4.06
N ALA A 190 6.42 18.89 -3.12
CA ALA A 190 6.59 17.44 -3.09
C ALA A 190 5.28 16.68 -2.86
N VAL A 191 4.24 17.33 -2.32
CA VAL A 191 2.90 16.76 -2.11
C VAL A 191 1.86 17.25 -3.11
N HIS A 192 2.25 18.08 -4.09
CA HIS A 192 1.31 18.71 -5.03
C HIS A 192 0.53 17.70 -5.89
N TRP A 193 1.11 16.51 -6.11
CA TRP A 193 0.46 15.40 -6.80
C TRP A 193 -0.85 14.94 -6.15
N MET A 194 -1.09 15.27 -4.88
CA MET A 194 -2.37 14.96 -4.21
C MET A 194 -3.52 15.86 -4.64
N LEU A 195 -3.22 17.02 -5.22
CA LEU A 195 -4.22 18.02 -5.62
C LEU A 195 -4.57 17.92 -7.11
N TYR A 196 -3.65 17.45 -7.94
CA TYR A 196 -3.82 17.39 -9.40
C TYR A 196 -3.20 16.14 -10.04
N ASP A 197 -3.80 15.70 -11.14
CA ASP A 197 -3.21 14.71 -12.04
C ASP A 197 -2.07 15.37 -12.83
N ALA A 198 -0.87 14.78 -12.70
CA ALA A 198 0.41 15.21 -13.25
C ALA A 198 1.18 16.31 -12.47
N TYR A 199 2.50 16.08 -12.36
CA TYR A 199 3.56 17.00 -11.92
C TYR A 199 3.80 17.17 -10.41
N ALA A 200 4.30 16.13 -9.74
CA ALA A 200 5.20 16.31 -8.58
C ALA A 200 6.67 15.94 -8.91
N LEU A 201 7.04 16.07 -10.19
CA LEU A 201 8.34 15.65 -10.73
C LEU A 201 9.44 16.71 -10.61
N GLN A 202 9.18 17.89 -10.01
CA GLN A 202 10.11 19.04 -10.06
C GLN A 202 10.26 19.83 -8.74
N ALA A 203 10.07 19.22 -7.58
CA ALA A 203 10.62 19.78 -6.34
C ALA A 203 12.12 19.46 -6.30
N ILE A 204 12.89 20.28 -7.00
CA ILE A 204 14.34 20.18 -7.23
C ILE A 204 15.07 20.20 -5.87
N ILE A 205 15.85 19.14 -5.63
CA ILE A 205 16.93 19.13 -4.64
C ILE A 205 18.04 19.98 -5.24
N GLU A 206 18.29 21.18 -4.71
CA GLU A 206 19.55 21.88 -4.96
C GLU A 206 20.54 21.39 -3.92
N VAL A 207 21.46 20.54 -4.37
CA VAL A 207 22.69 20.25 -3.62
C VAL A 207 23.55 21.51 -3.73
N VAL A 208 23.81 22.17 -2.60
CA VAL A 208 24.89 23.15 -2.48
C VAL A 208 26.14 22.43 -2.03
#